data_AF-A0A8H8SUY4-F1
#
_entry.id   AF-A0A8H8SUY4-F1
#
_cell.length_a   1.000
_cell.length_b   1.000
_cell.length_c   1.000
_cell.angle_alpha   90.00
_cell.angle_beta   90.00
_cell.angle_gamma   90.00
#
_symmetry.space_group_name_H-M   'P 1'
#
loop_
_entity.id
_entity.type
_entity.pdbx_description
1 polymer ?
#
loop_
_entity_poly.entity_id
_entity_poly.type
_entity_poly.pdbx_seq_one_letter_code
_entity_poly.pdbx_strand_id
1 'polypeptide(L)'
;MPPASNKRPKKLSTCDGPNNDFTSRSPTLTPETLGRKGFLAFPDELVYLILSYYTEIKIEDILVNSTSLPNHFLDRFKALRNLSQLCQLSRKMYLPLLWEQVQICVATGGAWYREHGKNMERKSEGLLKSPHLWPYVRTLTVCFTRFEPRKVISPFIRLLKALPNLQTLEIPHAHSSMTSILKSYFEGNVFPTIQKVYKK
;
A
#
# COMPACT_ATOMS: atom_id res chain seq x y z
N MET A 1 -18.70 31.02 -33.59
CA MET A 1 -19.16 30.07 -34.62
C MET A 1 -19.23 28.67 -34.00
N PRO A 2 -20.41 28.04 -33.89
CA PRO A 2 -20.54 26.65 -33.46
C PRO A 2 -20.68 25.70 -34.68
N PRO A 3 -20.27 24.42 -34.59
CA PRO A 3 -20.77 23.42 -35.51
C PRO A 3 -21.71 22.41 -34.85
N ALA A 4 -22.94 22.43 -35.36
CA ALA A 4 -23.74 21.33 -35.90
C ALA A 4 -23.83 19.99 -35.13
N SER A 5 -25.02 19.81 -34.55
CA SER A 5 -25.67 18.54 -34.19
C SER A 5 -25.89 17.64 -35.41
N ASN A 6 -25.47 16.38 -35.34
CA ASN A 6 -25.85 15.33 -36.31
C ASN A 6 -26.81 14.31 -35.67
N LYS A 7 -28.05 14.34 -36.15
CA LYS A 7 -29.08 13.30 -35.97
C LYS A 7 -28.66 12.06 -36.77
N ARG A 8 -28.71 10.87 -36.16
CA ARG A 8 -28.71 9.59 -36.90
C ARG A 8 -30.05 8.87 -36.73
N PRO A 9 -30.56 8.20 -37.77
CA PRO A 9 -31.93 7.68 -37.80
C PRO A 9 -32.06 6.29 -37.15
N LYS A 10 -33.22 6.07 -36.54
CA LYS A 10 -33.79 4.75 -36.22
C LYS A 10 -34.00 3.96 -37.50
N LYS A 11 -33.57 2.69 -37.53
CA LYS A 11 -34.17 1.69 -38.40
C LYS A 11 -34.36 0.37 -37.65
N LEU A 12 -35.63 -0.01 -37.55
CA LEU A 12 -36.16 -1.27 -37.09
C LEU A 12 -35.88 -2.32 -38.18
N SER A 13 -35.38 -3.49 -37.82
CA SER A 13 -35.48 -4.69 -38.67
C SER A 13 -35.45 -5.92 -37.76
N THR A 14 -36.65 -6.44 -37.54
CA THR A 14 -36.97 -7.73 -36.96
C THR A 14 -36.49 -8.84 -37.91
N CYS A 15 -35.72 -9.79 -37.40
CA CYS A 15 -35.54 -11.10 -38.04
C CYS A 15 -35.76 -12.15 -36.95
N ASP A 16 -36.87 -12.87 -37.05
CA ASP A 16 -37.21 -14.02 -36.24
C ASP A 16 -36.21 -15.16 -36.51
N GLY A 17 -35.50 -15.57 -35.46
CA GLY A 17 -34.65 -16.77 -35.45
C GLY A 17 -35.23 -17.81 -34.50
N PRO A 18 -35.23 -19.11 -34.86
CA PRO A 18 -35.80 -20.15 -34.03
C PRO A 18 -34.94 -20.40 -32.78
N ASN A 19 -35.66 -20.62 -31.68
CA ASN A 19 -35.20 -21.01 -30.34
C ASN A 19 -33.96 -21.91 -30.35
N ASN A 20 -32.82 -21.35 -29.96
CA ASN A 20 -31.76 -22.09 -29.30
C ASN A 20 -31.84 -21.75 -27.82
N ASP A 21 -32.53 -22.62 -27.08
CA ASP A 21 -32.66 -22.62 -25.63
C ASP A 21 -31.33 -23.08 -25.01
N PHE A 22 -30.25 -22.34 -25.29
CA PHE A 22 -29.05 -22.37 -24.47
C PHE A 22 -29.35 -21.47 -23.27
N THR A 23 -30.13 -22.00 -22.32
CA THR A 23 -30.09 -21.53 -20.93
C THR A 23 -28.67 -21.76 -20.42
N SER A 24 -27.77 -20.84 -20.77
CA SER A 24 -26.52 -20.62 -20.07
C SER A 24 -26.91 -20.17 -18.67
N ARG A 25 -27.19 -21.15 -17.80
CA ARG A 25 -27.17 -20.97 -16.35
C ARG A 25 -25.74 -20.65 -15.99
N SER A 26 -25.33 -19.40 -16.20
CA SER A 26 -24.19 -18.82 -15.51
C SER A 26 -24.43 -19.09 -14.03
N PRO A 27 -23.61 -19.93 -13.37
CA PRO A 27 -23.83 -20.25 -11.98
C PRO A 27 -23.83 -18.93 -11.21
N THR A 28 -24.92 -18.66 -10.48
CA THR A 28 -25.00 -17.50 -9.59
C THR A 28 -23.86 -17.63 -8.58
N LEU A 29 -22.80 -16.86 -8.78
CA LEU A 29 -21.64 -16.85 -7.90
C LEU A 29 -22.05 -16.18 -6.59
N THR A 30 -22.50 -16.98 -5.63
CA THR A 30 -22.70 -16.53 -4.26
C THR A 30 -21.32 -16.23 -3.62
N PRO A 31 -21.24 -15.30 -2.65
CA PRO A 31 -19.98 -15.01 -1.93
C PRO A 31 -19.30 -16.27 -1.37
N GLU A 32 -20.10 -17.26 -0.98
CA GLU A 32 -19.65 -18.54 -0.43
C GLU A 32 -19.05 -19.49 -1.47
N THR A 33 -19.52 -19.43 -2.72
CA THR A 33 -18.98 -20.26 -3.82
C THR A 33 -17.74 -19.64 -4.45
N LEU A 34 -17.63 -18.31 -4.45
CA LEU A 34 -16.46 -17.58 -4.95
C LEU A 34 -15.20 -17.82 -4.09
N GLY A 35 -15.36 -17.97 -2.77
CA GLY A 35 -14.26 -18.28 -1.86
C GLY A 35 -13.77 -19.73 -1.91
N ARG A 36 -14.48 -20.62 -2.61
CA ARG A 36 -14.14 -22.05 -2.70
C ARG A 36 -13.50 -22.46 -4.02
N LYS A 37 -13.28 -21.51 -4.95
CA LYS A 37 -12.65 -21.78 -6.25
C LYS A 37 -11.63 -20.72 -6.63
N GLY A 38 -10.58 -21.14 -7.32
CA GLY A 38 -9.53 -20.24 -7.82
C GLY A 38 -8.59 -19.73 -6.73
N PHE A 39 -7.95 -18.60 -7.01
CA PHE A 39 -6.87 -18.03 -6.17
C PHE A 39 -7.32 -17.65 -4.74
N LEU A 40 -8.61 -17.39 -4.53
CA LEU A 40 -9.16 -17.05 -3.21
C LEU A 40 -9.41 -18.27 -2.31
N ALA A 41 -9.30 -19.48 -2.86
CA ALA A 41 -9.43 -20.74 -2.11
C ALA A 41 -8.09 -21.29 -1.63
N PHE A 42 -6.99 -20.56 -1.86
CA PHE A 42 -5.69 -20.97 -1.39
C PHE A 42 -5.63 -20.90 0.14
N PRO A 43 -5.08 -21.93 0.80
CA PRO A 43 -4.69 -21.84 2.20
C PRO A 43 -3.76 -20.64 2.41
N ASP A 44 -3.86 -20.00 3.57
CA ASP A 44 -3.06 -18.81 3.90
C ASP A 44 -1.56 -19.12 3.76
N GLU A 45 -1.12 -20.34 4.06
CA GLU A 45 0.27 -20.79 3.93
C GLU A 45 0.79 -20.67 2.50
N LEU A 46 -0.03 -21.01 1.49
CA LEU A 46 0.35 -20.88 0.09
C LEU A 46 0.39 -19.42 -0.34
N VAL A 47 -0.51 -18.58 0.19
CA VAL A 47 -0.49 -17.14 -0.06
C VAL A 47 0.81 -16.55 0.49
N TYR A 48 1.17 -16.87 1.74
CA TYR A 48 2.43 -16.43 2.33
C TYR A 48 3.65 -16.96 1.58
N LEU A 49 3.62 -18.22 1.12
CA LEU A 49 4.68 -18.78 0.30
C LEU A 49 4.86 -17.99 -1.00
N ILE A 50 3.78 -17.69 -1.73
CA ILE A 50 3.82 -16.86 -2.94
C ILE A 50 4.38 -15.47 -2.64
N LEU A 51 3.91 -14.85 -1.55
CA LEU A 51 4.37 -13.52 -1.15
C LEU A 51 5.83 -13.49 -0.70
N SER A 52 6.36 -14.62 -0.21
CA SER A 52 7.76 -14.77 0.21
C SER A 52 8.76 -14.74 -0.96
N TYR A 53 8.31 -14.98 -2.20
CA TYR A 53 9.16 -14.87 -3.39
C TYR A 53 9.37 -13.41 -3.85
N TYR A 54 8.59 -12.46 -3.33
CA TYR A 54 8.84 -11.05 -3.61
C TYR A 54 10.02 -10.56 -2.78
N THR A 55 10.82 -9.68 -3.38
CA THR A 55 11.97 -9.09 -2.70
C THR A 55 11.53 -8.25 -1.50
N GLU A 56 11.99 -8.63 -0.33
CA GLU A 56 11.90 -7.83 0.88
C GLU A 56 13.16 -6.99 1.04
N ILE A 57 13.02 -5.75 1.53
CA ILE A 57 14.15 -4.84 1.73
C ILE A 57 15.06 -5.43 2.81
N LYS A 58 16.26 -5.86 2.43
CA LYS A 58 17.28 -6.29 3.40
C LYS A 58 18.22 -5.15 3.74
N ILE A 59 18.98 -5.36 4.80
CA ILE A 59 19.99 -4.41 5.29
C ILE A 59 21.03 -4.18 4.20
N GLU A 60 21.48 -5.26 3.56
CA GLU A 60 22.47 -5.20 2.49
C GLU A 60 22.03 -4.25 1.37
N ASP A 61 20.74 -4.27 0.99
CA ASP A 61 20.20 -3.45 -0.09
C ASP A 61 20.22 -1.96 0.25
N ILE A 62 19.97 -1.63 1.52
CA ILE A 62 19.99 -0.26 2.03
C ILE A 62 21.42 0.28 2.07
N LEU A 63 22.38 -0.55 2.50
CA LEU A 63 23.79 -0.17 2.58
C LEU A 63 24.40 0.05 1.20
N VAL A 64 24.05 -0.80 0.24
CA VAL A 64 24.51 -0.69 -1.16
C VAL A 64 23.86 0.50 -1.86
N ASN A 65 22.57 0.74 -1.63
CA ASN A 65 21.79 1.79 -2.29
C ASN A 65 21.22 2.79 -1.28
N SER A 66 22.11 3.52 -0.59
CA SER A 66 21.74 4.48 0.46
C SER A 66 20.81 5.63 0.02
N THR A 67 20.70 5.87 -1.28
CA THR A 67 19.98 7.02 -1.86
C THR A 67 18.63 6.64 -2.47
N SER A 68 18.54 5.53 -3.20
CA SER A 68 17.30 5.12 -3.86
C SER A 68 17.19 3.60 -3.92
N LEU A 69 16.15 3.06 -3.28
CA LEU A 69 15.83 1.65 -3.40
C LEU A 69 15.25 1.37 -4.80
N PRO A 70 15.72 0.33 -5.50
CA PRO A 70 15.15 -0.14 -6.76
C PRO A 70 13.63 -0.33 -6.74
N ASN A 71 13.00 -0.18 -7.91
CA ASN A 71 11.54 -0.29 -8.06
C ASN A 71 10.96 -1.66 -7.72
N HIS A 72 11.77 -2.73 -7.76
CA HIS A 72 11.28 -4.10 -7.53
C HIS A 72 10.82 -4.32 -6.08
N PHE A 73 11.30 -3.52 -5.12
CA PHE A 73 10.80 -3.55 -3.74
C PHE A 73 9.32 -3.12 -3.63
N LEU A 74 8.78 -2.43 -4.64
CA LEU A 74 7.36 -2.09 -4.71
C LEU A 74 6.50 -3.20 -5.31
N ASP A 75 7.08 -4.25 -5.86
CA ASP A 75 6.30 -5.24 -6.60
C ASP A 75 5.36 -6.04 -5.69
N ARG A 76 5.80 -6.36 -4.47
CA ARG A 76 4.92 -6.93 -3.44
C ARG A 76 3.74 -6.02 -3.14
N PHE A 77 4.03 -4.74 -2.91
CA PHE A 77 3.01 -3.74 -2.61
C PHE A 77 2.01 -3.57 -3.77
N LYS A 78 2.51 -3.50 -5.02
CA LYS A 78 1.67 -3.41 -6.22
C LYS A 78 0.81 -4.67 -6.39
N ALA A 79 1.38 -5.85 -6.20
CA ALA A 79 0.67 -7.12 -6.31
C ALA A 79 -0.47 -7.20 -5.28
N LEU A 80 -0.18 -6.97 -4.00
CA LEU A 80 -1.18 -6.96 -2.93
C LEU A 80 -2.26 -5.88 -3.13
N ARG A 81 -1.86 -4.69 -3.60
CA ARG A 81 -2.80 -3.62 -3.94
C ARG A 81 -3.74 -4.07 -5.05
N ASN A 82 -3.21 -4.63 -6.14
CA ASN A 82 -4.02 -5.10 -7.26
C ASN A 82 -4.96 -6.24 -6.83
N LEU A 83 -4.46 -7.20 -6.05
CA LEU A 83 -5.27 -8.29 -5.50
C LEU A 83 -6.41 -7.75 -4.62
N SER A 84 -6.14 -6.79 -3.74
CA SER A 84 -7.17 -6.18 -2.87
C SER A 84 -8.28 -5.43 -3.63
N GLN A 85 -8.07 -5.13 -4.92
CA GLN A 85 -9.00 -4.40 -5.76
C GLN A 85 -9.89 -5.31 -6.63
N LEU A 86 -9.65 -6.62 -6.67
CA LEU A 86 -10.40 -7.55 -7.53
C LEU A 86 -11.87 -7.72 -7.11
N CYS A 87 -12.12 -8.01 -5.84
CA CYS A 87 -13.47 -8.19 -5.29
C CYS A 87 -13.50 -7.92 -3.78
N GLN A 88 -14.70 -7.92 -3.17
CA GLN A 88 -14.87 -7.68 -1.73
C GLN A 88 -14.16 -8.74 -0.87
N LEU A 89 -14.22 -10.02 -1.25
CA LEU A 89 -13.55 -11.10 -0.52
C LEU A 89 -12.03 -10.95 -0.58
N SER A 90 -11.50 -10.69 -1.78
CA SER A 90 -10.09 -10.40 -2.01
C SER A 90 -9.62 -9.20 -1.18
N ARG A 91 -10.42 -8.14 -1.11
CA ARG A 91 -10.13 -6.99 -0.23
C ARG A 91 -10.00 -7.40 1.24
N LYS A 92 -10.92 -8.24 1.75
CA LYS A 92 -10.86 -8.70 3.15
C LYS A 92 -9.60 -9.51 3.44
N MET A 93 -9.12 -10.30 2.48
CA MET A 93 -7.92 -11.13 2.63
C MET A 93 -6.61 -10.34 2.48
N TYR A 94 -6.47 -9.57 1.39
CA TYR A 94 -5.17 -8.98 1.02
C TYR A 94 -4.96 -7.57 1.56
N LEU A 95 -6.02 -6.84 1.95
CA LEU A 95 -5.84 -5.51 2.53
C LEU A 95 -5.06 -5.55 3.85
N PRO A 96 -5.35 -6.47 4.80
CA PRO A 96 -4.51 -6.63 6.00
C PRO A 96 -3.04 -6.89 5.66
N LEU A 97 -2.77 -7.80 4.72
CA LEU A 97 -1.41 -8.15 4.28
C LEU A 97 -0.69 -6.98 3.60
N LEU A 98 -1.41 -6.17 2.82
CA LEU A 98 -0.89 -4.98 2.16
C LEU A 98 -0.42 -3.93 3.18
N TRP A 99 -1.19 -3.75 4.25
CA TRP A 99 -0.96 -2.70 5.23
C TRP A 99 -0.17 -3.17 6.45
N GLU A 100 0.11 -4.47 6.57
CA GLU A 100 0.97 -5.04 7.63
C GLU A 100 2.35 -4.36 7.68
N GLN A 101 2.93 -4.13 6.49
CA GLN A 101 4.21 -3.46 6.33
C GLN A 101 4.05 -2.18 5.49
N VAL A 102 4.18 -1.03 6.14
CA VAL A 102 4.10 0.26 5.46
C VAL A 102 5.50 0.77 5.17
N GLN A 103 5.89 0.67 3.91
CA GLN A 103 7.17 1.18 3.42
C GLN A 103 7.02 2.61 2.89
N ILE A 104 7.73 3.56 3.50
CA ILE A 104 7.77 4.98 3.12
C ILE A 104 9.08 5.33 2.39
N CYS A 105 10.08 4.46 2.52
CA CYS A 105 11.46 4.64 2.08
C CYS A 105 11.75 4.33 0.59
N VAL A 106 10.75 4.19 -0.27
CA VAL A 106 10.99 3.93 -1.70
C VAL A 106 10.86 5.21 -2.52
N ALA A 107 11.89 5.50 -3.31
CA ALA A 107 11.97 6.63 -4.23
C ALA A 107 12.65 6.18 -5.53
N THR A 108 12.19 6.69 -6.67
CA THR A 108 12.54 6.13 -7.98
C THR A 108 13.31 7.11 -8.87
N GLY A 109 13.79 8.23 -8.33
CA GLY A 109 14.43 9.30 -9.12
C GLY A 109 15.58 10.05 -8.43
N GLY A 110 16.26 10.91 -9.21
CA GLY A 110 17.47 11.62 -8.77
C GLY A 110 17.27 12.62 -7.62
N ALA A 111 16.04 13.08 -7.37
CA ALA A 111 15.68 13.91 -6.21
C ALA A 111 15.09 13.07 -5.05
N TRP A 112 15.67 11.89 -4.82
CA TRP A 112 15.20 10.86 -3.88
C TRP A 112 14.83 11.42 -2.49
N TYR A 113 15.63 12.35 -1.95
CA TYR A 113 15.41 12.91 -0.61
C TYR A 113 14.10 13.70 -0.50
N ARG A 114 13.74 14.42 -1.57
CA ARG A 114 12.49 15.18 -1.70
C ARG A 114 11.32 14.22 -1.88
N GLU A 115 11.53 13.17 -2.66
CA GLU A 115 10.51 12.14 -2.87
C GLU A 115 10.20 11.38 -1.58
N HIS A 116 11.20 10.97 -0.80
CA HIS A 116 10.99 10.40 0.53
C HIS A 116 10.23 11.33 1.46
N GLY A 117 10.63 12.60 1.52
CA GLY A 117 9.95 13.57 2.38
C GLY A 117 8.48 13.74 2.00
N LYS A 118 8.18 13.91 0.71
CA LYS A 118 6.80 13.97 0.19
C LYS A 118 6.02 12.68 0.38
N ASN A 119 6.66 11.51 0.20
CA ASN A 119 6.01 10.22 0.42
C ASN A 119 5.67 10.02 1.89
N MET A 120 6.55 10.44 2.79
CA MET A 120 6.32 10.39 4.24
C MET A 120 5.18 11.31 4.66
N GLU A 121 5.16 12.55 4.19
CA GLU A 121 4.04 13.47 4.41
C GLU A 121 2.73 12.88 3.88
N ARG A 122 2.68 12.52 2.59
CA ARG A 122 1.48 12.00 1.92
C ARG A 122 0.96 10.72 2.56
N LYS A 123 1.83 9.75 2.88
CA LYS A 123 1.42 8.48 3.51
C LYS A 123 0.97 8.69 4.94
N SER A 124 1.65 9.56 5.70
CA SER A 124 1.26 9.86 7.08
C SER A 124 -0.09 10.53 7.14
N GLU A 125 -0.32 11.56 6.33
CA GLU A 125 -1.63 12.20 6.25
C GLU A 125 -2.71 11.28 5.69
N GLY A 126 -2.41 10.50 4.67
CA GLY A 126 -3.36 9.55 4.08
C GLY A 126 -3.81 8.48 5.07
N LEU A 127 -2.88 7.95 5.86
CA LEU A 127 -3.19 7.00 6.93
C LEU A 127 -3.97 7.68 8.06
N LEU A 128 -3.61 8.89 8.49
CA LEU A 128 -4.37 9.63 9.49
C LEU A 128 -5.83 9.89 9.06
N LYS A 129 -6.08 10.07 7.76
CA LYS A 129 -7.43 10.19 7.18
C LYS A 129 -8.18 8.86 7.05
N SER A 130 -7.49 7.73 7.24
CA SER A 130 -8.04 6.37 7.02
C SER A 130 -7.90 5.49 8.26
N PRO A 131 -8.64 5.77 9.36
CA PRO A 131 -8.50 5.03 10.62
C PRO A 131 -8.76 3.53 10.53
N HIS A 132 -9.60 3.11 9.58
CA HIS A 132 -9.89 1.71 9.32
C HIS A 132 -8.68 0.88 8.88
N LEU A 133 -7.55 1.51 8.51
CA LEU A 133 -6.31 0.84 8.15
C LEU A 133 -5.36 0.65 9.34
N TRP A 134 -5.50 1.44 10.41
CA TRP A 134 -4.57 1.45 11.54
C TRP A 134 -4.40 0.09 12.22
N PRO A 135 -5.47 -0.73 12.41
CA PRO A 135 -5.32 -2.04 13.05
C PRO A 135 -4.41 -3.01 12.29
N TYR A 136 -4.21 -2.80 10.98
CA TYR A 136 -3.40 -3.67 10.16
C TYR A 136 -1.91 -3.32 10.21
N VAL A 137 -1.55 -2.07 10.53
CA VAL A 137 -0.15 -1.62 10.48
C VAL A 137 0.64 -2.18 11.66
N ARG A 138 1.62 -3.05 11.37
CA ARG A 138 2.51 -3.67 12.36
C ARG A 138 3.96 -3.21 12.25
N THR A 139 4.42 -3.02 11.03
CA THR A 139 5.79 -2.58 10.72
C THR A 139 5.75 -1.32 9.87
N LEU A 140 6.56 -0.34 10.24
CA LEU A 140 6.72 0.92 9.51
C LEU A 140 8.19 1.13 9.17
N THR A 141 8.50 1.26 7.88
CA THR A 141 9.87 1.46 7.40
C THR A 141 9.99 2.86 6.81
N VAL A 142 10.85 3.70 7.40
CA VAL A 142 10.95 5.13 7.08
C VAL A 142 12.40 5.62 6.95
N CYS A 143 12.66 6.49 5.98
CA CYS A 143 13.93 7.19 5.85
C CYS A 143 13.77 8.66 6.25
N PHE A 144 14.65 9.16 7.13
CA PHE A 144 14.67 10.56 7.52
C PHE A 144 15.70 11.34 6.71
N THR A 145 15.21 12.28 5.92
CA THR A 145 16.01 13.18 5.09
C THR A 145 15.92 14.61 5.60
N ARG A 146 16.76 15.51 5.07
CA ARG A 146 16.74 16.95 5.40
C ARG A 146 15.55 17.70 4.78
N PHE A 147 14.69 17.03 4.02
CA PHE A 147 13.63 17.70 3.28
C PHE A 147 12.49 18.14 4.21
N GLU A 148 12.31 19.45 4.33
CA GLU A 148 11.21 20.10 5.08
C GLU A 148 10.81 19.38 6.37
N PRO A 149 11.76 19.14 7.30
CA PRO A 149 11.58 18.19 8.39
C PRO A 149 10.42 18.58 9.33
N ARG A 150 10.13 19.88 9.46
CA ARG A 150 8.99 20.36 10.24
C ARG A 150 7.64 19.93 9.67
N LYS A 151 7.49 19.97 8.35
CA LYS A 151 6.26 19.55 7.67
C LYS A 151 6.12 18.05 7.62
N VAL A 152 7.24 17.35 7.47
CA VAL A 152 7.26 15.91 7.24
C VAL A 152 7.19 15.12 8.56
N ILE A 153 7.94 15.51 9.59
CA ILE A 153 8.00 14.76 10.87
C ILE A 153 6.73 14.96 11.70
N SER A 154 6.15 16.16 11.74
CA SER A 154 4.95 16.44 12.53
C SER A 154 3.77 15.47 12.27
N PRO A 155 3.31 15.28 11.02
CA PRO A 155 2.26 14.30 10.72
C PRO A 155 2.71 12.86 10.97
N PHE A 156 4.00 12.57 10.82
CA PHE A 156 4.54 11.25 11.09
C PHE A 156 4.48 10.89 12.59
N ILE A 157 4.87 11.79 13.50
CA ILE A 157 4.75 11.58 14.95
C ILE A 157 3.28 11.39 15.35
N ARG A 158 2.37 12.18 14.77
CA ARG A 158 0.93 12.02 14.98
C ARG A 158 0.43 10.66 14.53
N LEU A 159 0.91 10.18 13.37
CA LEU A 159 0.60 8.83 12.89
C LEU A 159 1.10 7.78 13.88
N LEU A 160 2.37 7.85 14.31
CA LEU A 160 2.95 6.87 15.24
C LEU A 160 2.13 6.73 16.53
N LYS A 161 1.59 7.83 17.05
CA LYS A 161 0.70 7.81 18.23
C LYS A 161 -0.67 7.20 17.97
N ALA A 162 -1.16 7.29 16.73
CA ALA A 162 -2.48 6.82 16.35
C ALA A 162 -2.53 5.32 16.03
N LEU A 163 -1.38 4.71 15.71
CA LEU A 163 -1.31 3.30 15.30
C LEU A 163 -1.34 2.37 16.53
N PRO A 164 -2.42 1.59 16.73
CA PRO A 164 -2.60 0.79 17.95
C PRO A 164 -1.74 -0.48 17.97
N ASN A 165 -1.36 -0.98 16.79
CA ASN A 165 -0.68 -2.28 16.62
C ASN A 165 0.73 -2.13 16.04
N LEU A 166 1.27 -0.91 15.99
CA LEU A 166 2.62 -0.69 15.45
C LEU A 166 3.65 -1.25 16.44
N GLN A 167 4.29 -2.35 16.06
CA GLN A 167 5.28 -3.07 16.88
C GLN A 167 6.71 -2.71 16.49
N THR A 168 6.96 -2.54 15.19
CA THR A 168 8.31 -2.37 14.66
C THR A 168 8.43 -1.07 13.87
N LEU A 169 9.39 -0.24 14.24
CA LEU A 169 9.81 0.94 13.48
C LEU A 169 11.23 0.69 12.93
N GLU A 170 11.33 0.62 11.62
CA GLU A 170 12.58 0.43 10.90
C GLU A 170 13.04 1.73 10.27
N ILE A 171 14.30 2.09 10.53
CA ILE A 171 14.90 3.33 10.05
C ILE A 171 16.16 2.96 9.24
N PRO A 172 16.01 2.63 7.95
CA PRO A 172 17.12 2.32 7.04
C PRO A 172 18.13 3.44 6.88
N HIS A 173 17.66 4.68 6.89
CA HIS A 173 18.51 5.84 6.69
C HIS A 173 17.99 7.01 7.53
N ALA A 174 18.91 7.62 8.27
CA ALA A 174 18.67 8.90 8.93
C ALA A 174 19.88 9.79 8.70
N HIS A 175 19.69 10.89 7.98
CA HIS A 175 20.77 11.83 7.72
C HIS A 175 21.37 12.33 9.05
N SER A 176 22.70 12.35 9.20
CA SER A 176 23.40 12.75 10.44
C SER A 176 22.91 14.07 11.07
N SER A 177 22.70 15.12 10.28
CA SER A 177 22.17 16.41 10.72
C SER A 177 20.70 16.38 11.18
N MET A 178 19.97 15.29 10.94
CA MET A 178 18.60 15.12 11.43
C MET A 178 18.56 14.73 12.90
N THR A 179 19.68 14.33 13.50
CA THR A 179 19.71 13.80 14.87
C THR A 179 19.12 14.77 15.90
N SER A 180 19.50 16.06 15.86
CA SER A 180 18.98 17.07 16.78
C SER A 180 17.49 17.36 16.55
N ILE A 181 17.07 17.35 15.29
CA ILE A 181 15.68 17.58 14.90
C ILE A 181 14.82 16.39 15.33
N LEU A 182 15.24 15.16 15.03
CA LEU A 182 14.54 13.96 15.47
C LEU A 182 14.46 13.92 16.99
N LYS A 183 15.55 14.26 17.69
CA LYS A 183 15.52 14.36 19.15
C LYS A 183 14.40 15.31 19.61
N SER A 184 14.33 16.54 19.09
CA SER A 184 13.31 17.50 19.54
C SER A 184 11.87 17.10 19.21
N TYR A 185 11.64 16.34 18.13
CA TYR A 185 10.30 15.86 17.76
C TYR A 185 9.87 14.59 18.50
N PHE A 186 10.80 13.73 18.87
CA PHE A 186 10.51 12.49 19.60
C PHE A 186 10.56 12.69 21.13
N GLU A 187 11.32 13.66 21.61
CA GLU A 187 11.38 14.03 23.03
C GLU A 187 9.99 14.42 23.55
N GLY A 188 9.63 13.88 24.73
CA GLY A 188 8.30 14.06 25.32
C GLY A 188 7.17 13.23 24.69
N ASN A 189 7.45 12.44 23.64
CA ASN A 189 6.46 11.57 23.02
C ASN A 189 6.68 10.12 23.46
N VAL A 190 5.61 9.47 23.91
CA VAL A 190 5.63 8.05 24.31
C VAL A 190 4.89 7.23 23.25
N PHE A 191 5.51 6.13 22.82
CA PHE A 191 4.97 5.21 21.82
C PHE A 191 4.90 3.80 22.43
N PRO A 192 3.85 3.50 23.22
CA PRO A 192 3.82 2.28 24.04
C PRO A 192 3.72 1.00 23.20
N THR A 193 3.27 1.10 21.96
CA THR A 193 3.07 -0.05 21.07
C THR A 193 4.38 -0.49 20.40
N ILE A 194 5.33 0.44 20.23
CA ILE A 194 6.58 0.18 19.52
C ILE A 194 7.51 -0.60 20.44
N GLN A 195 7.67 -1.88 20.14
CA GLN A 195 8.53 -2.78 20.91
C GLN A 195 9.97 -2.77 20.38
N LYS A 196 10.13 -2.58 19.08
CA LYS A 196 11.43 -2.70 18.39
C LYS A 196 11.67 -1.49 17.52
N VAL A 197 12.77 -0.80 17.79
CA VAL A 197 13.30 0.26 16.93
C VAL A 197 14.61 -0.23 16.34
N TYR A 198 14.60 -0.47 15.03
CA TYR A 198 15.82 -0.84 14.32
C TYR A 198 16.36 0.39 13.61
N LYS A 199 17.40 0.97 14.19
CA LYS A 199 18.33 1.83 13.45
C LYS A 199 19.38 0.90 12.87
N LYS A 200 19.30 0.63 11.57
CA LYS A 200 20.24 -0.28 10.89
C LYS A 200 21.18 0.53 10.03
#